data_AF-A0A843GGF3-F1
#
_entry.id   AF-A0A843GGF3-F1
#
_cell.length_a   1.000
_cell.length_b   1.000
_cell.length_c   1.000
_cell.angle_alpha   90.00
_cell.angle_beta   90.00
_cell.angle_gamma   90.00
#
_symmetry.space_group_name_H-M   'P 1'
#
loop_
_entity.id
_entity.type
_entity.pdbx_description
1 polymer ?
#
loop_
_entity_poly.entity_id
_entity_poly.type
_entity_poly.pdbx_seq_one_letter_code
_entity_poly.pdbx_strand_id
1 'polypeptide(L)'
;MKLPLKLNNENDIYYNCTKPYSYNMFLYMIDGGRGIGKTTTFLIDGLHQVEKGNQFIYLRRYKSEIKEFVHKDSLAHIIDNVVYKGDGNGGYTMLWGDVVLGYIVPLSVQRSYKSSNFSKVTRIYYDEGIVRQSSTYRYLQNEVTDFFEFMSTVFRTRTNTKAVILGNNEDIFNPFAAFFHIPLFQGIYIDKEHGIYCEHAKNSPKLLELEKKTGLYSLIKDTTYGEYHYDNKVLGAEKVIVSKKPNNAKLLFRLVFNE
;
A
#
# COMPACT_ATOMS: atom_id res chain seq x y z
N MET A 1 19.12 0.80 -19.14
CA MET A 1 19.17 -0.66 -19.38
C MET A 1 17.74 -1.15 -19.52
N LYS A 2 17.44 -2.15 -20.34
CA LYS A 2 16.09 -2.74 -20.42
C LYS A 2 16.03 -4.05 -19.64
N LEU A 3 15.06 -4.20 -18.75
CA LEU A 3 14.81 -5.42 -17.99
C LEU A 3 13.85 -6.34 -18.75
N PRO A 4 14.03 -7.67 -18.71
CA PRO A 4 13.13 -8.62 -19.36
C PRO A 4 11.87 -8.85 -18.50
N LEU A 5 10.98 -7.87 -18.47
CA LEU A 5 9.73 -7.96 -17.71
C LEU A 5 8.72 -8.89 -18.41
N LYS A 6 8.11 -9.79 -17.65
CA LYS A 6 7.02 -10.68 -18.10
C LYS A 6 5.66 -9.99 -18.17
N LEU A 7 5.50 -8.93 -17.38
CA LEU A 7 4.26 -8.18 -17.23
C LEU A 7 4.53 -6.69 -17.45
N ASN A 8 3.49 -5.96 -17.85
CA ASN A 8 3.52 -4.51 -17.98
C ASN A 8 2.26 -3.88 -17.34
N ASN A 9 2.27 -2.56 -17.22
CA ASN A 9 1.16 -1.80 -16.65
C ASN A 9 0.08 -1.42 -17.69
N GLU A 10 0.24 -1.81 -18.95
CA GLU A 10 -0.71 -1.56 -20.03
C GLU A 10 -1.73 -2.70 -20.09
N ASN A 11 -2.66 -2.69 -19.14
CA ASN A 11 -3.76 -3.63 -19.11
C ASN A 11 -5.05 -2.95 -18.60
N ASP A 12 -6.19 -3.51 -18.98
CA ASP A 12 -7.52 -3.01 -18.61
C ASP A 12 -8.29 -3.98 -17.69
N ILE A 13 -7.60 -5.01 -17.20
CA ILE A 13 -8.13 -6.01 -16.27
C ILE A 13 -7.73 -5.64 -14.84
N TYR A 14 -6.46 -5.33 -14.61
CA TYR A 14 -5.90 -5.03 -13.31
C TYR A 14 -5.69 -3.52 -13.14
N TYR A 15 -5.45 -3.11 -11.90
CA TYR A 15 -5.19 -1.73 -11.53
C TYR A 15 -3.93 -1.20 -12.21
N ASN A 16 -4.00 0.04 -12.71
CA ASN A 16 -2.93 0.68 -13.46
C ASN A 16 -2.42 1.92 -12.71
N CYS A 17 -1.17 1.88 -12.25
CA CYS A 17 -0.54 2.98 -11.51
C CYS A 17 -0.26 4.24 -12.37
N THR A 18 -0.45 4.21 -13.69
CA THR A 18 -0.27 5.39 -14.55
C THR A 18 -1.28 6.49 -14.21
N LYS A 19 -2.52 6.11 -13.89
CA LYS A 19 -3.59 7.05 -13.51
C LYS A 19 -3.22 7.88 -12.26
N PRO A 20 -2.90 7.28 -11.09
CA PRO A 20 -2.50 8.08 -9.93
C PRO A 20 -1.25 8.91 -10.23
N TYR A 21 -0.24 8.36 -10.92
CA TYR A 21 0.98 9.13 -11.20
C TYR A 21 0.77 10.33 -12.13
N SER A 22 -0.28 10.35 -12.96
CA SER A 22 -0.61 11.52 -13.80
C SER A 22 -0.90 12.79 -12.98
N TYR A 23 -1.30 12.65 -11.71
CA TYR A 23 -1.55 13.78 -10.81
C TYR A 23 -0.26 14.39 -10.24
N ASN A 24 0.88 13.73 -10.39
CA ASN A 24 2.20 14.21 -9.95
C ASN A 24 2.26 14.69 -8.47
N MET A 25 1.65 13.93 -7.57
CA MET A 25 1.73 14.14 -6.11
C MET A 25 2.99 13.51 -5.52
N PHE A 26 3.30 13.81 -4.26
CA PHE A 26 4.45 13.27 -3.52
C PHE A 26 4.11 11.96 -2.81
N LEU A 27 2.98 11.95 -2.09
CA LEU A 27 2.47 10.80 -1.35
C LEU A 27 1.19 10.27 -1.99
N TYR A 28 1.11 8.96 -2.18
CA TYR A 28 -0.05 8.27 -2.72
C TYR A 28 -0.58 7.28 -1.69
N MET A 29 -1.85 7.38 -1.32
CA MET A 29 -2.55 6.39 -0.50
C MET A 29 -3.58 5.70 -1.38
N ILE A 30 -3.36 4.43 -1.68
CA ILE A 30 -4.20 3.67 -2.61
C ILE A 30 -4.70 2.42 -1.90
N ASP A 31 -5.98 2.44 -1.57
CA ASP A 31 -6.67 1.36 -0.88
C ASP A 31 -7.84 0.82 -1.73
N GLY A 32 -8.70 -0.01 -1.15
CA GLY A 32 -9.77 -0.69 -1.89
C GLY A 32 -9.38 -2.08 -2.43
N GLY A 33 -9.94 -2.46 -3.58
CA GLY A 33 -10.14 -3.84 -4.03
C GLY A 33 -8.98 -4.79 -3.84
N ARG A 34 -9.27 -5.94 -3.22
CA ARG A 34 -8.31 -7.02 -3.01
C ARG A 34 -8.10 -7.80 -4.31
N GLY A 35 -6.87 -8.15 -4.63
CA GLY A 35 -6.57 -8.97 -5.81
C GLY A 35 -6.61 -8.22 -7.14
N ILE A 36 -6.80 -6.89 -7.13
CA ILE A 36 -6.86 -6.09 -8.36
C ILE A 36 -5.49 -5.77 -8.96
N GLY A 37 -4.38 -6.25 -8.39
CA GLY A 37 -3.03 -6.07 -8.95
C GLY A 37 -2.27 -4.80 -8.51
N LYS A 38 -2.69 -4.13 -7.42
CA LYS A 38 -2.02 -2.91 -6.91
C LYS A 38 -0.52 -3.11 -6.67
N THR A 39 -0.16 -4.09 -5.85
CA THR A 39 1.25 -4.38 -5.52
C THR A 39 2.06 -4.67 -6.80
N THR A 40 1.54 -5.51 -7.69
CA THR A 40 2.20 -5.85 -8.96
C THR A 40 2.46 -4.62 -9.83
N THR A 41 1.47 -3.73 -10.02
CA THR A 41 1.67 -2.56 -10.89
C THR A 41 2.72 -1.57 -10.35
N PHE A 42 2.82 -1.42 -9.02
CA PHE A 42 3.82 -0.57 -8.39
C PHE A 42 5.22 -1.20 -8.39
N LEU A 43 5.32 -2.53 -8.28
CA LEU A 43 6.59 -3.22 -8.47
C LEU A 43 7.09 -3.09 -9.92
N ILE A 44 6.20 -3.16 -10.91
CA ILE A 44 6.53 -2.88 -12.32
C ILE A 44 7.02 -1.43 -12.50
N ASP A 45 6.35 -0.44 -11.88
CA ASP A 45 6.86 0.95 -11.89
C ASP A 45 8.26 1.03 -11.27
N GLY A 46 8.51 0.33 -10.17
CA GLY A 46 9.82 0.24 -9.53
C GLY A 46 10.90 -0.26 -10.48
N LEU A 47 10.61 -1.33 -11.23
CA LEU A 47 11.53 -1.88 -12.23
C LEU A 47 11.72 -0.92 -13.41
N HIS A 48 10.70 -0.19 -13.86
CA HIS A 48 10.87 0.88 -14.85
C HIS A 48 11.74 2.04 -14.33
N GLN A 49 11.75 2.32 -13.02
CA GLN A 49 12.71 3.27 -12.44
C GLN A 49 14.14 2.74 -12.52
N VAL A 50 14.33 1.43 -12.35
CA VAL A 50 15.65 0.77 -12.51
C VAL A 50 16.17 0.91 -13.93
N GLU A 51 15.32 0.76 -14.93
CA GLU A 51 15.70 0.97 -16.33
C GLU A 51 16.25 2.38 -16.60
N LYS A 52 15.76 3.37 -15.85
CA LYS A 52 16.17 4.78 -15.84
C LYS A 52 17.38 5.09 -14.95
N GLY A 53 17.99 4.07 -14.33
CA GLY A 53 19.15 4.20 -13.46
C GLY A 53 18.85 4.54 -11.99
N ASN A 54 17.57 4.53 -11.60
CA ASN A 54 17.13 4.72 -10.23
C ASN A 54 16.94 3.37 -9.53
N GLN A 55 16.47 3.39 -8.28
CA GLN A 55 16.12 2.22 -7.48
C GLN A 55 14.80 2.45 -6.77
N PHE A 56 14.24 1.39 -6.19
CA PHE A 56 13.05 1.48 -5.35
C PHE A 56 13.22 0.73 -4.03
N ILE A 57 12.31 1.00 -3.10
CA ILE A 57 12.18 0.25 -1.85
C ILE A 57 10.79 -0.38 -1.82
N TYR A 58 10.76 -1.69 -1.56
CA TYR A 58 9.57 -2.40 -1.11
C TYR A 58 9.58 -2.43 0.42
N LEU A 59 8.57 -1.82 1.03
CA LEU A 59 8.46 -1.64 2.47
C LEU A 59 7.28 -2.46 2.99
N ARG A 60 7.53 -3.23 4.05
CA ARG A 60 6.51 -3.92 4.85
C ARG A 60 6.70 -3.58 6.31
N ARG A 61 5.72 -3.87 7.15
CA ARG A 61 5.75 -3.49 8.57
C ARG A 61 6.75 -4.35 9.34
N TYR A 62 6.65 -5.67 9.23
CA TYR A 62 7.39 -6.64 10.03
C TYR A 62 8.38 -7.47 9.21
N LYS A 63 9.42 -7.97 9.88
CA LYS A 63 10.44 -8.86 9.28
C LYS A 63 9.85 -10.17 8.74
N SER A 64 8.79 -10.69 9.37
CA SER A 64 8.13 -11.94 8.95
C SER A 64 7.51 -11.82 7.56
N GLU A 65 6.84 -10.70 7.28
CA GLU A 65 6.21 -10.41 5.98
C GLU A 65 7.26 -10.35 4.86
N ILE A 66 8.42 -9.79 5.16
CA ILE A 66 9.55 -9.71 4.20
C ILE A 66 10.16 -11.07 3.93
N LYS A 67 10.37 -11.87 4.99
CA LYS A 67 10.85 -13.24 4.84
C LYS A 67 9.92 -14.05 3.93
N GLU A 68 8.61 -13.89 4.09
CA GLU A 68 7.62 -14.55 3.23
C GLU A 68 7.71 -14.07 1.78
N PHE A 69 7.82 -12.75 1.56
CA PHE A 69 7.99 -12.17 0.21
C PHE A 69 9.18 -12.77 -0.52
N VAL A 70 10.34 -12.84 0.17
CA VAL A 70 11.59 -13.37 -0.38
C VAL A 70 11.53 -14.89 -0.57
N HIS A 71 10.99 -15.63 0.40
CA HIS A 71 10.90 -17.09 0.32
C HIS A 71 10.03 -17.56 -0.84
N LYS A 72 8.94 -16.84 -1.12
CA LYS A 72 8.04 -17.13 -2.26
C LYS A 72 8.55 -16.60 -3.60
N ASP A 73 9.70 -15.91 -3.60
CA ASP A 73 10.19 -15.14 -4.74
C ASP A 73 9.07 -14.32 -5.40
N SER A 74 8.48 -13.42 -4.62
CA SER A 74 7.27 -12.71 -5.03
C SER A 74 7.47 -11.82 -6.27
N LEU A 75 8.71 -11.57 -6.73
CA LEU A 75 8.97 -10.90 -8.00
C LEU A 75 9.04 -11.84 -9.22
N ALA A 76 9.13 -13.16 -9.04
CA ALA A 76 9.31 -14.14 -10.13
C ALA A 76 8.23 -14.06 -11.21
N HIS A 77 7.02 -13.64 -10.86
CA HIS A 77 5.92 -13.46 -11.82
C HIS A 77 6.07 -12.21 -12.69
N ILE A 78 6.93 -11.26 -12.31
CA ILE A 78 7.20 -10.01 -13.03
C ILE A 78 8.53 -10.11 -13.78
N ILE A 79 9.57 -10.69 -13.16
CA ILE A 79 10.92 -10.79 -13.72
C ILE A 79 11.63 -12.03 -13.16
N ASP A 80 12.36 -12.74 -14.02
CA ASP A 80 13.14 -13.92 -13.64
C ASP A 80 14.50 -13.57 -13.01
N ASN A 81 15.05 -14.54 -12.27
CA ASN A 81 16.45 -14.53 -11.79
C ASN A 81 16.78 -13.38 -10.84
N VAL A 82 15.83 -12.98 -9.98
CA VAL A 82 16.09 -12.02 -8.91
C VAL A 82 16.78 -12.74 -7.75
N VAL A 83 17.92 -12.20 -7.31
CA VAL A 83 18.65 -12.68 -6.13
C VAL A 83 18.41 -11.72 -4.96
N TYR A 84 18.04 -12.28 -3.81
CA TYR A 84 17.81 -11.52 -2.58
C TYR A 84 18.98 -11.72 -1.62
N LYS A 85 19.78 -10.67 -1.41
CA LYS A 85 20.91 -10.68 -0.47
C LYS A 85 20.49 -10.04 0.85
N GLY A 86 20.39 -10.83 1.91
CA GLY A 86 20.05 -10.34 3.25
C GLY A 86 21.08 -9.35 3.80
N ASP A 87 20.60 -8.37 4.55
CA ASP A 87 21.42 -7.30 5.16
C ASP A 87 21.76 -7.53 6.65
N GLY A 88 21.28 -8.64 7.23
CA GLY A 88 21.46 -8.97 8.65
C GLY A 88 20.47 -8.26 9.61
N ASN A 89 19.81 -7.18 9.18
CA ASN A 89 18.81 -6.45 9.96
C ASN A 89 17.38 -6.93 9.70
N GLY A 90 17.19 -7.77 8.69
CA GLY A 90 15.90 -8.35 8.29
C GLY A 90 15.38 -7.79 6.97
N GLY A 91 16.14 -6.91 6.33
CA GLY A 91 15.91 -6.47 4.96
C GLY A 91 16.81 -7.21 3.96
N TYR A 92 16.61 -6.89 2.69
CA TYR A 92 17.27 -7.54 1.57
C TYR A 92 17.62 -6.51 0.49
N THR A 93 18.73 -6.74 -0.20
CA THR A 93 19.03 -6.10 -1.49
C THR A 93 18.55 -7.02 -2.60
N MET A 94 17.78 -6.48 -3.55
CA MET A 94 17.31 -7.19 -4.74
C MET A 94 18.29 -6.96 -5.90
N LEU A 95 18.78 -8.03 -6.49
CA LEU A 95 19.78 -8.03 -7.55
C LEU A 95 19.25 -8.76 -8.79
N TRP A 96 19.55 -8.24 -9.96
CA TRP A 96 19.38 -8.94 -11.24
C TRP A 96 20.70 -8.91 -12.00
N GLY A 97 21.40 -10.05 -12.03
CA GLY A 97 22.83 -10.07 -12.35
C GLY A 97 23.61 -9.13 -11.42
N ASP A 98 24.37 -8.21 -12.00
CA ASP A 98 25.14 -7.19 -11.25
C ASP A 98 24.34 -5.91 -10.95
N VAL A 99 23.06 -5.85 -11.34
CA VAL A 99 22.23 -4.66 -11.19
C VAL A 99 21.45 -4.71 -9.90
N VAL A 100 21.65 -3.70 -9.05
CA VAL A 100 20.82 -3.48 -7.86
C VAL A 100 19.48 -2.88 -8.28
N LEU A 101 18.41 -3.67 -8.18
CA LEU A 101 17.04 -3.25 -8.45
C LEU A 101 16.52 -2.31 -7.36
N GLY A 102 16.80 -2.65 -6.10
CA GLY A 102 16.24 -1.95 -4.96
C GLY A 102 16.43 -2.72 -3.66
N TYR A 103 15.67 -2.32 -2.65
CA TYR A 103 15.77 -2.87 -1.31
C TYR A 103 14.40 -3.30 -0.79
N ILE A 104 14.41 -4.31 0.08
CA ILE A 104 13.25 -4.70 0.87
C ILE A 104 13.56 -4.34 2.33
N VAL A 105 12.74 -3.50 2.94
CA VAL A 105 13.02 -2.97 4.29
C VAL A 105 11.83 -3.20 5.22
N PRO A 106 12.03 -3.68 6.47
CA PRO A 106 10.99 -3.71 7.48
C PRO A 106 10.91 -2.36 8.20
N LEU A 107 9.74 -1.74 8.21
CA LEU A 107 9.52 -0.46 8.89
C LEU A 107 9.83 -0.56 10.40
N SER A 108 9.48 -1.69 11.02
CA SER A 108 9.74 -2.00 12.44
C SER A 108 11.21 -1.90 12.87
N VAL A 109 12.16 -1.94 11.93
CA VAL A 109 13.59 -1.75 12.21
C VAL A 109 14.23 -0.66 11.34
N GLN A 110 13.43 0.30 10.86
CA GLN A 110 13.90 1.42 10.01
C GLN A 110 15.11 2.15 10.60
N ARG A 111 15.20 2.24 11.93
CA ARG A 111 16.29 2.95 12.63
C ARG A 111 17.67 2.38 12.32
N SER A 112 17.76 1.08 12.05
CA SER A 112 19.02 0.42 11.64
C SER A 112 19.52 0.86 10.27
N TYR A 113 18.68 1.55 9.48
CA TYR A 113 18.97 1.98 8.12
C TYR A 113 19.36 3.46 7.99
N LYS A 114 19.49 4.20 9.10
CA LYS A 114 19.86 5.64 9.09
C LYS A 114 21.23 5.89 8.43
N SER A 115 22.15 4.93 8.48
CA SER A 115 23.47 4.98 7.84
C SER A 115 23.52 4.31 6.46
N SER A 116 22.42 3.72 5.98
CA SER A 116 22.38 3.05 4.69
C SER A 116 22.40 4.03 3.52
N ASN A 117 23.03 3.62 2.41
CA ASN A 117 23.10 4.44 1.21
C ASN A 117 21.93 4.14 0.27
N PHE A 118 20.93 5.03 0.27
CA PHE A 118 19.77 4.98 -0.63
C PHE A 118 19.79 6.10 -1.68
N SER A 119 20.97 6.58 -2.09
CA SER A 119 21.12 7.76 -2.96
C SER A 119 20.40 7.66 -4.32
N LYS A 120 20.17 6.45 -4.83
CA LYS A 120 19.48 6.20 -6.11
C LYS A 120 17.98 5.86 -5.95
N VAL A 121 17.48 5.71 -4.72
CA VAL A 121 16.09 5.30 -4.49
C VAL A 121 15.13 6.45 -4.77
N THR A 122 14.25 6.34 -5.76
CA THR A 122 13.25 7.39 -6.07
C THR A 122 11.83 7.00 -5.71
N ARG A 123 11.62 5.75 -5.29
CA ARG A 123 10.31 5.20 -4.98
C ARG A 123 10.34 4.41 -3.68
N ILE A 124 9.32 4.61 -2.85
CA ILE A 124 9.03 3.75 -1.71
C ILE A 124 7.61 3.22 -1.92
N TYR A 125 7.45 1.90 -1.87
CA TYR A 125 6.16 1.23 -1.92
C TYR A 125 5.92 0.54 -0.58
N TYR A 126 5.12 1.17 0.27
CA TYR A 126 4.65 0.58 1.52
C TYR A 126 3.43 -0.29 1.25
N ASP A 127 3.71 -1.57 1.01
CA ASP A 127 2.69 -2.57 0.73
C ASP A 127 1.98 -3.02 2.02
N GLU A 128 0.65 -3.18 1.97
CA GLU A 128 -0.20 -3.45 3.13
C GLU A 128 0.04 -2.48 4.33
N GLY A 129 0.34 -1.22 4.02
CA GLY A 129 0.52 -0.15 5.01
C GLY A 129 -0.79 0.27 5.69
N ILE A 130 -1.95 0.10 5.04
CA ILE A 130 -3.25 0.29 5.68
C ILE A 130 -3.76 -1.06 6.19
N VAL A 131 -3.94 -1.16 7.51
CA VAL A 131 -4.35 -2.38 8.23
C VAL A 131 -5.86 -2.49 8.24
N ARG A 132 -6.38 -3.71 8.18
CA ARG A 132 -7.80 -3.99 8.42
C ARG A 132 -8.08 -4.02 9.93
N GLN A 133 -9.09 -3.28 10.40
CA GLN A 133 -9.51 -3.24 11.81
C GLN A 133 -9.65 -4.60 12.52
N SER A 134 -9.98 -5.67 11.79
CA SER A 134 -10.16 -7.03 12.32
C SER A 134 -8.95 -7.96 12.14
N SER A 135 -7.79 -7.44 11.74
CA SER A 135 -6.58 -8.26 11.59
C SER A 135 -5.86 -8.45 12.92
N THR A 136 -5.18 -9.58 13.09
CA THR A 136 -4.25 -9.82 14.22
C THR A 136 -3.01 -8.91 14.14
N TYR A 137 -2.76 -8.33 12.96
CA TYR A 137 -1.71 -7.35 12.74
C TYR A 137 -2.16 -5.98 13.27
N ARG A 138 -1.28 -5.34 14.02
CA ARG A 138 -1.49 -3.99 14.55
C ARG A 138 -0.50 -3.04 13.89
N TYR A 139 -0.90 -1.77 13.83
CA TYR A 139 0.03 -0.67 13.55
C TYR A 139 1.19 -0.68 14.56
N LEU A 140 2.36 -0.24 14.12
CA LEU A 140 3.44 0.12 15.04
C LEU A 140 2.99 1.30 15.90
N GLN A 141 3.50 1.40 17.13
CA GLN A 141 3.09 2.44 18.08
C GLN A 141 3.23 3.86 17.50
N ASN A 142 4.29 4.12 16.72
CA ASN A 142 4.57 5.42 16.09
C ASN A 142 4.69 5.28 14.57
N GLU A 143 3.90 4.40 13.94
CA GLU A 143 4.09 4.00 12.53
C GLU A 143 4.19 5.17 11.55
N VAL A 144 3.31 6.16 11.69
CA VAL A 144 3.28 7.34 10.82
C VAL A 144 4.60 8.11 10.93
N THR A 145 5.07 8.34 12.16
CA THR A 145 6.35 9.02 12.42
C THR A 145 7.53 8.18 11.89
N ASP A 146 7.55 6.88 12.18
CA ASP A 146 8.62 5.98 11.71
C ASP A 146 8.67 5.94 10.17
N PHE A 147 7.52 5.98 9.49
CA PHE A 147 7.44 6.06 8.04
C PHE A 147 8.01 7.37 7.50
N PHE A 148 7.67 8.51 8.10
CA PHE A 148 8.24 9.80 7.66
C PHE A 148 9.72 9.96 7.99
N GLU A 149 10.19 9.45 9.13
CA GLU A 149 11.63 9.37 9.42
C GLU A 149 12.36 8.52 8.38
N PHE A 150 11.77 7.40 7.98
CA PHE A 150 12.31 6.54 6.95
C PHE A 150 12.34 7.24 5.59
N MET A 151 11.25 7.90 5.18
CA MET A 151 11.20 8.72 3.97
C MET A 151 12.28 9.81 3.98
N SER A 152 12.45 10.53 5.10
CA SER A 152 13.48 11.56 5.25
C SER A 152 14.89 10.97 5.11
N THR A 153 15.13 9.79 5.65
CA THR A 153 16.41 9.07 5.54
C THR A 153 16.71 8.69 4.09
N VAL A 154 15.70 8.20 3.36
CA VAL A 154 15.83 7.74 1.97
C VAL A 154 15.90 8.92 1.01
N PHE A 155 14.90 9.80 0.99
CA PHE A 155 14.75 10.87 0.00
C PHE A 155 15.68 12.06 0.25
N ARG A 156 15.98 12.38 1.51
CA ARG A 156 16.81 13.54 1.89
C ARG A 156 16.26 14.82 1.24
N THR A 157 17.06 15.52 0.45
CA THR A 157 16.71 16.78 -0.21
C THR A 157 16.18 16.61 -1.65
N ARG A 158 15.99 15.37 -2.11
CA ARG A 158 15.61 15.08 -3.51
C ARG A 158 14.13 15.33 -3.75
N THR A 159 13.81 15.94 -4.88
CA THR A 159 12.44 16.34 -5.26
C THR A 159 11.78 15.38 -6.25
N ASN A 160 12.55 14.50 -6.90
CA ASN A 160 12.06 13.53 -7.88
C ASN A 160 11.64 12.19 -7.24
N THR A 161 11.18 12.23 -5.99
CA THR A 161 10.86 11.06 -5.17
C THR A 161 9.37 10.96 -4.92
N LYS A 162 8.84 9.73 -4.85
CA LYS A 162 7.43 9.47 -4.56
C LYS A 162 7.29 8.30 -3.59
N ALA A 163 6.33 8.38 -2.68
CA ALA A 163 5.99 7.29 -1.77
C ALA A 163 4.54 6.85 -2.02
N VAL A 164 4.30 5.53 -1.95
CA VAL A 164 2.98 4.93 -2.14
C VAL A 164 2.68 4.02 -0.96
N ILE A 165 1.54 4.21 -0.33
CA ILE A 165 1.00 3.36 0.74
C ILE A 165 -0.17 2.58 0.13
N LEU A 166 -0.10 1.25 0.19
CA LEU A 166 -1.11 0.35 -0.35
C LEU A 166 -1.96 -0.25 0.77
N GLY A 167 -3.27 -0.29 0.55
CA GLY A 167 -4.26 -0.88 1.46
C GLY A 167 -5.18 -1.87 0.74
N ASN A 168 -5.73 -2.83 1.48
CA ASN A 168 -6.74 -3.77 0.96
C ASN A 168 -8.15 -3.53 1.53
N ASN A 169 -8.34 -2.44 2.28
CA ASN A 169 -9.62 -2.07 2.86
C ASN A 169 -9.86 -0.60 2.60
N GLU A 170 -11.10 -0.21 2.31
CA GLU A 170 -11.53 1.20 2.32
C GLU A 170 -11.67 1.69 3.78
N ASP A 171 -10.68 1.37 4.63
CA ASP A 171 -10.63 1.86 6.00
C ASP A 171 -10.01 3.25 6.02
N ILE A 172 -10.88 4.21 5.79
CA ILE A 172 -10.67 5.63 6.01
C ILE A 172 -10.22 5.96 7.44
N PHE A 173 -10.48 5.10 8.44
CA PHE A 173 -10.05 5.30 9.83
C PHE A 173 -8.67 4.69 10.08
N ASN A 174 -7.69 5.14 9.30
CA ASN A 174 -6.29 4.74 9.46
C ASN A 174 -5.41 5.89 9.99
N PRO A 175 -4.26 5.59 10.64
CA PRO A 175 -3.39 6.60 11.23
C PRO A 175 -2.87 7.65 10.24
N PHE A 176 -2.67 7.29 8.97
CA PHE A 176 -2.20 8.23 7.95
C PHE A 176 -3.30 9.23 7.56
N ALA A 177 -4.52 8.75 7.33
CA ALA A 177 -5.68 9.60 7.08
C ALA A 177 -5.95 10.55 8.26
N ALA A 178 -5.84 10.06 9.49
CA ALA A 178 -5.98 10.87 10.70
C ALA A 178 -4.89 11.96 10.79
N PHE A 179 -3.63 11.62 10.53
CA PHE A 179 -2.50 12.55 10.60
C PHE A 179 -2.66 13.74 9.64
N PHE A 180 -3.15 13.49 8.43
CA PHE A 180 -3.37 14.53 7.40
C PHE A 180 -4.79 15.11 7.41
N HIS A 181 -5.65 14.74 8.36
CA HIS A 181 -7.04 15.18 8.43
C HIS A 181 -7.83 14.93 7.12
N ILE A 182 -7.59 13.78 6.51
CA ILE A 182 -8.23 13.42 5.24
C ILE A 182 -9.73 13.22 5.49
N PRO A 183 -10.61 13.95 4.78
CA PRO A 183 -12.04 13.83 4.97
C PRO A 183 -12.54 12.49 4.44
N LEU A 184 -13.78 12.15 4.76
CA LEU A 184 -14.49 11.06 4.08
C LEU A 184 -14.60 11.40 2.58
N PHE A 185 -14.18 10.48 1.71
CA PHE A 185 -14.28 10.65 0.27
C PHE A 185 -14.72 9.36 -0.42
N GLN A 186 -15.14 9.48 -1.68
CA GLN A 186 -15.41 8.36 -2.57
C GLN A 186 -14.59 8.51 -3.84
N GLY A 187 -13.98 7.42 -4.30
CA GLY A 187 -13.15 7.44 -5.50
C GLY A 187 -11.80 8.10 -5.22
N ILE A 188 -11.64 9.39 -5.55
CA ILE A 188 -10.35 10.10 -5.46
C ILE A 188 -10.47 11.33 -4.57
N TYR A 189 -9.48 11.54 -3.70
CA TYR A 189 -9.25 12.78 -2.97
C TYR A 189 -7.83 13.29 -3.23
N ILE A 190 -7.69 14.62 -3.37
CA ILE A 190 -6.41 15.26 -3.68
C ILE A 190 -6.22 16.42 -2.73
N ASP A 191 -5.08 16.41 -2.05
CA ASP A 191 -4.59 17.54 -1.27
C ASP A 191 -3.34 18.09 -1.96
N LYS A 192 -3.52 19.18 -2.72
CA LYS A 192 -2.42 19.80 -3.47
C LYS A 192 -1.45 20.54 -2.58
N GLU A 193 -1.89 20.99 -1.40
CA GLU A 193 -1.06 21.75 -0.47
C GLU A 193 0.00 20.83 0.15
N HIS A 194 -0.42 19.64 0.59
CA HIS A 194 0.47 18.63 1.15
C HIS A 194 1.07 17.69 0.08
N GLY A 195 0.62 17.78 -1.16
CA GLY A 195 1.07 16.90 -2.26
C GLY A 195 0.62 15.45 -2.08
N ILE A 196 -0.62 15.23 -1.68
CA ILE A 196 -1.20 13.92 -1.38
C ILE A 196 -2.28 13.55 -2.40
N TYR A 197 -2.22 12.30 -2.87
CA TYR A 197 -3.27 11.66 -3.66
C TYR A 197 -3.84 10.47 -2.87
N CYS A 198 -5.16 10.38 -2.77
CA CYS A 198 -5.85 9.23 -2.19
C CYS A 198 -6.81 8.63 -3.21
N GLU A 199 -6.85 7.30 -3.30
CA GLU A 199 -7.80 6.60 -4.16
C GLU A 199 -8.30 5.31 -3.54
N HIS A 200 -9.63 5.19 -3.46
CA HIS A 200 -10.31 3.90 -3.26
C HIS A 200 -10.36 3.20 -4.62
N ALA A 201 -9.37 2.34 -4.87
CA ALA A 201 -9.23 1.63 -6.13
C ALA A 201 -10.32 0.54 -6.26
N LYS A 202 -11.05 0.58 -7.37
CA LYS A 202 -12.13 -0.36 -7.67
C LYS A 202 -11.65 -1.49 -8.58
N ASN A 203 -12.36 -2.62 -8.52
CA ASN A 203 -12.18 -3.70 -9.48
C ASN A 203 -12.54 -3.18 -10.88
N SER A 204 -11.76 -3.54 -11.89
CA SER A 204 -12.14 -3.22 -13.26
C SER A 204 -13.40 -4.03 -13.63
N PRO A 205 -14.25 -3.52 -14.55
CA PRO A 205 -15.38 -4.29 -15.04
C PRO A 205 -14.96 -5.65 -15.61
N LYS A 206 -13.82 -5.71 -16.30
CA LYS A 206 -13.30 -6.97 -16.87
C LYS A 206 -12.87 -7.98 -15.82
N LEU A 207 -12.23 -7.52 -14.74
CA LEU A 207 -11.86 -8.38 -13.63
C LEU A 207 -13.12 -8.97 -12.97
N LEU A 208 -14.13 -8.14 -12.73
CA LEU A 208 -15.40 -8.61 -12.16
C LEU A 208 -16.08 -9.67 -13.05
N GLU A 209 -16.05 -9.50 -14.38
CA GLU A 209 -16.58 -10.51 -15.32
C GLU A 209 -15.78 -11.83 -15.30
N LEU A 210 -14.49 -11.79 -15.00
CA LEU A 210 -13.68 -13.00 -14.79
C LEU A 210 -14.01 -13.64 -13.44
N GLU A 211 -14.12 -12.84 -12.38
CA GLU A 211 -14.46 -13.29 -11.04
C GLU A 211 -15.84 -13.95 -10.99
N LYS A 212 -16.82 -13.42 -11.71
CA LYS A 212 -18.18 -13.98 -11.87
C LYS A 212 -18.20 -15.43 -12.37
N LYS A 213 -17.16 -15.86 -13.09
CA LYS A 213 -17.04 -17.23 -13.62
C LYS A 213 -16.45 -18.21 -12.61
N THR A 214 -16.00 -17.73 -11.45
CA THR A 214 -15.34 -18.56 -10.44
C THR A 214 -16.35 -19.23 -9.50
N GLY A 215 -15.95 -20.38 -8.94
CA GLY A 215 -16.73 -21.05 -7.89
C GLY A 215 -16.86 -20.20 -6.63
N LEU A 216 -15.84 -19.39 -6.30
CA LEU A 216 -15.86 -18.49 -5.16
C LEU A 216 -16.96 -17.43 -5.30
N TYR A 217 -17.08 -16.79 -6.47
CA TYR A 217 -18.14 -15.81 -6.72
C TYR A 217 -19.52 -16.44 -6.54
N SER A 218 -19.75 -17.60 -7.14
CA SER A 218 -21.02 -18.34 -7.00
C SER A 218 -21.37 -18.64 -5.55
N LEU A 219 -20.37 -18.87 -4.70
CA LEU A 219 -20.54 -19.19 -3.28
C LEU A 219 -20.90 -17.97 -2.42
N ILE A 220 -20.31 -16.79 -2.69
CA ILE A 220 -20.36 -15.64 -1.76
C ILE A 220 -21.06 -14.41 -2.30
N LYS A 221 -21.48 -14.37 -3.58
CA LYS A 221 -22.05 -13.18 -4.24
C LYS A 221 -23.22 -12.54 -3.48
N ASP A 222 -24.03 -13.33 -2.79
CA ASP A 222 -25.23 -12.87 -2.07
C ASP A 222 -24.96 -12.70 -0.56
N THR A 223 -23.71 -12.43 -0.18
CA THR A 223 -23.28 -12.24 1.20
C THR A 223 -22.66 -10.86 1.40
N THR A 224 -22.64 -10.36 2.64
CA THR A 224 -21.93 -9.13 3.01
C THR A 224 -20.44 -9.19 2.65
N TYR A 225 -19.84 -10.39 2.69
CA TYR A 225 -18.45 -10.58 2.27
C TYR A 225 -18.31 -10.46 0.74
N GLY A 226 -19.27 -10.95 -0.05
CA GLY A 226 -19.31 -10.77 -1.49
C GLY A 226 -19.46 -9.30 -1.90
N GLU A 227 -20.37 -8.58 -1.24
CA GLU A 227 -20.54 -7.12 -1.40
C GLU A 227 -19.23 -6.35 -1.12
N TYR A 228 -18.50 -6.73 -0.08
CA TYR A 228 -17.18 -6.15 0.18
C TYR A 228 -16.13 -6.54 -0.85
N HIS A 229 -16.07 -7.81 -1.23
CA HIS A 229 -15.00 -8.31 -2.08
C HIS A 229 -15.13 -7.85 -3.54
N TYR A 230 -16.37 -7.80 -4.06
CA TYR A 230 -16.65 -7.50 -5.47
C TYR A 230 -17.15 -6.07 -5.69
N ASP A 231 -17.96 -5.52 -4.77
CA ASP A 231 -18.48 -4.15 -4.88
C ASP A 231 -17.67 -3.13 -4.08
N ASN A 232 -16.62 -3.57 -3.37
CA ASN A 232 -15.77 -2.73 -2.52
C ASN A 232 -16.54 -2.00 -1.40
N LYS A 233 -17.71 -2.52 -0.98
CA LYS A 233 -18.48 -1.92 0.12
C LYS A 233 -17.81 -2.18 1.48
N VAL A 234 -17.67 -1.14 2.31
CA VAL A 234 -17.06 -1.24 3.64
C VAL A 234 -17.78 -2.29 4.50
N LEU A 235 -17.06 -3.32 4.96
CA LEU A 235 -17.56 -4.29 5.94
C LEU A 235 -17.76 -3.58 7.29
N GLY A 236 -19.00 -3.52 7.76
CA GLY A 236 -19.27 -3.08 9.13
C GLY A 236 -19.45 -1.58 9.32
N ALA A 237 -19.68 -0.81 8.25
CA ALA A 237 -20.42 0.43 8.43
C ALA A 237 -21.88 0.07 8.78
N GLU A 238 -22.15 -0.24 10.06
CA GLU A 238 -23.36 0.33 10.62
C GLU A 238 -23.33 1.80 10.21
N LYS A 239 -24.43 2.32 9.66
CA LYS A 239 -24.54 3.73 9.28
C LYS A 239 -24.18 4.57 10.51
N VAL A 240 -22.91 4.93 10.68
CA VAL A 240 -22.50 5.88 11.69
C VAL A 240 -22.98 7.21 11.16
N ILE A 241 -24.21 7.56 11.53
CA ILE A 241 -24.75 8.88 11.29
C ILE A 241 -24.03 9.79 12.29
N VAL A 242 -22.91 10.35 11.86
CA VAL A 242 -22.28 11.46 12.57
C VAL A 242 -23.25 12.64 12.47
N SER A 243 -24.03 12.85 13.52
CA SER A 243 -24.98 13.94 13.65
C SER A 243 -24.58 14.85 14.79
N LYS A 244 -25.03 16.11 14.72
CA LYS A 244 -24.91 17.04 15.84
C LYS A 244 -25.64 16.43 17.05
N LYS A 245 -24.97 16.36 18.20
CA LYS A 245 -25.59 15.89 19.45
C LYS A 245 -26.87 16.70 19.70
N PRO A 246 -28.05 16.06 19.77
CA PRO A 246 -29.30 16.76 20.05
C PRO A 246 -29.26 17.44 21.43
N ASN A 247 -29.90 18.61 21.56
CA ASN A 247 -29.95 19.34 22.83
C ASN A 247 -30.65 18.57 23.96
N ASN A 248 -31.48 17.58 23.62
CA ASN A 248 -32.19 16.72 24.55
C ASN A 248 -31.46 15.41 24.89
N ALA A 249 -30.24 15.19 24.39
CA ALA A 249 -29.49 13.98 24.67
C ALA A 249 -29.10 13.89 26.16
N LYS A 250 -29.47 12.80 26.82
CA LYS A 250 -29.14 12.51 28.22
C LYS A 250 -28.03 11.46 28.31
N LEU A 251 -27.17 11.59 29.31
CA LEU A 251 -26.18 10.56 29.63
C LEU A 251 -26.90 9.29 30.11
N LEU A 252 -26.74 8.18 29.40
CA LEU A 252 -27.36 6.90 29.77
C LEU A 252 -26.48 6.14 30.77
N PHE A 253 -25.21 5.91 30.43
CA PHE A 253 -24.21 5.35 31.32
C PHE A 253 -22.79 5.76 30.88
N ARG A 254 -21.82 5.63 31.78
CA ARG A 254 -20.40 5.69 31.48
C ARG A 254 -19.83 4.29 31.58
N LEU A 255 -19.16 3.83 30.54
CA LEU A 255 -18.32 2.64 30.65
C LEU A 255 -17.00 3.09 31.26
N VAL A 256 -16.70 2.58 32.44
CA VAL A 256 -15.40 2.74 33.08
C VAL A 256 -14.69 1.41 32.92
N PHE A 257 -13.60 1.42 32.16
CA PHE A 257 -12.67 0.29 32.12
C PHE A 257 -11.79 0.41 33.36
N ASN A 258 -11.98 -0.48 34.32
CA ASN A 258 -11.06 -0.63 35.44
C ASN A 258 -10.00 -1.65 35.03
N GLU A 259 -8.73 -1.28 35.13
CA GLU A 259 -7.60 -2.20 35.02
C GLU A 259 -7.55 -3.17 36.21
#